data_AF-A0A7W9CNF2-F1
#
_entry.id   AF-A0A7W9CNF2-F1
#
_cell.length_a   1.000
_cell.length_b   1.000
_cell.length_c   1.000
_cell.angle_alpha   90.00
_cell.angle_beta   90.00
_cell.angle_gamma   90.00
#
_symmetry.space_group_name_H-M   'P 1'
#
loop_
_entity.id
_entity.type
_entity.pdbx_description
1 polymer ?
#
loop_
_entity_poly.entity_id
_entity_poly.type
_entity_poly.pdbx_seq_one_letter_code
_entity_poly.pdbx_strand_id
1 'polypeptide(L)'
;MEPEDRSQPLPWWALLLAAVAWFALWYLTPGLLSDGVGHLFTDELAVSVLIETVLAAVLAVVLVLTHRRYNRVLFARSWSLWLYVLPAVLAIALPFHYELILPVFLYMVWMTVSVFWQDYLTFGLLQSYLGERLPVWGVIVASAVIFWIGHALFIPDRFAPTNWLPSLAILALGFALASLRVWLKSLHLILALHLSFYFAFA
;
A
#
# COMPACT_ATOMS: atom_id res chain seq x y z
N MET A 1 27.28 24.56 6.72
CA MET A 1 26.50 24.11 7.88
C MET A 1 25.07 24.52 7.62
N GLU A 2 24.27 23.63 7.03
CA GLU A 2 22.83 23.88 6.92
C GLU A 2 22.20 23.76 8.32
N PRO A 3 21.23 24.60 8.66
CA PRO A 3 20.54 24.47 9.93
C PRO A 3 19.75 23.17 9.92
N GLU A 4 20.08 22.31 10.87
CA GLU A 4 19.33 21.11 11.22
C GLU A 4 17.88 21.53 11.47
N ASP A 5 16.97 21.22 10.55
CA ASP A 5 15.53 21.45 10.67
C ASP A 5 15.00 20.57 11.81
N ARG A 6 15.16 21.06 13.04
CA ARG A 6 14.69 20.43 14.27
C ARG A 6 13.20 20.67 14.39
N SER A 7 12.43 20.09 13.46
CA SER A 7 11.03 19.82 13.70
C SER A 7 10.95 18.96 14.96
N GLN A 8 10.36 19.48 16.04
CA GLN A 8 10.16 18.69 17.25
C GLN A 8 9.48 17.35 16.89
N PRO A 9 9.91 16.23 17.47
CA PRO A 9 9.37 14.94 17.09
C PRO A 9 7.88 14.88 17.46
N LEU A 10 7.02 14.34 16.59
CA LEU A 10 5.56 14.32 16.77
C LEU A 10 5.12 13.66 18.08
N PRO A 11 4.17 14.22 18.86
CA PRO A 11 3.76 13.65 20.15
C PRO A 11 3.37 12.17 20.07
N TRP A 12 3.52 11.40 21.16
CA TRP A 12 3.26 9.94 21.15
C TRP A 12 1.86 9.55 20.69
N TRP A 13 0.84 10.36 20.99
CA TRP A 13 -0.52 10.14 20.51
C TRP A 13 -0.63 10.21 18.98
N ALA A 14 0.29 10.89 18.29
CA ALA A 14 0.31 10.96 16.84
C ALA A 14 0.57 9.59 16.21
N LEU A 15 1.30 8.69 16.88
CA LEU A 15 1.48 7.31 16.40
C LEU A 15 0.18 6.53 16.42
N LEU A 16 -0.62 6.71 17.49
CA LEU A 16 -1.94 6.09 17.59
C LEU A 16 -2.88 6.65 16.50
N LEU A 17 -2.90 7.97 16.30
CA LEU A 17 -3.69 8.58 15.24
C LEU A 17 -3.23 8.13 13.85
N ALA A 18 -1.93 7.97 13.62
CA ALA A 18 -1.41 7.44 12.36
C ALA A 18 -1.89 6.01 12.11
N ALA A 19 -1.90 5.15 13.14
CA ALA A 19 -2.43 3.80 13.03
C ALA A 19 -3.95 3.80 12.77
N VAL A 20 -4.72 4.61 13.51
CA VAL A 20 -6.18 4.72 13.31
C VAL A 20 -6.52 5.26 11.92
N ALA A 21 -5.84 6.33 11.48
CA ALA A 21 -5.99 6.87 10.14
C ALA A 21 -5.60 5.84 9.08
N TRP A 22 -4.55 5.06 9.32
CA TRP A 22 -4.15 3.97 8.44
C TRP A 22 -5.28 2.93 8.31
N PHE A 23 -5.89 2.46 9.40
CA PHE A 23 -7.01 1.50 9.31
C PHE A 23 -8.21 2.08 8.55
N ALA A 24 -8.56 3.34 8.80
CA ALA A 24 -9.66 4.02 8.10
C ALA A 24 -9.39 4.15 6.59
N LEU A 25 -8.17 4.52 6.20
CA LEU A 25 -7.78 4.62 4.80
C LEU A 25 -7.61 3.24 4.15
N TRP A 26 -7.10 2.25 4.89
CA TRP A 26 -6.94 0.89 4.40
C TRP A 26 -8.27 0.23 4.08
N TYR A 27 -9.31 0.49 4.87
CA TYR A 27 -10.68 0.05 4.59
C TYR A 27 -11.19 0.51 3.21
N LEU A 28 -10.68 1.64 2.71
CA LEU A 28 -11.00 2.18 1.37
C LEU A 28 -10.12 1.60 0.25
N THR A 29 -9.38 0.52 0.51
CA THR A 29 -8.61 -0.16 -0.54
C THR A 29 -9.58 -0.69 -1.60
N PRO A 30 -9.41 -0.32 -2.89
CA PRO A 30 -10.34 -0.72 -3.93
C PRO A 30 -10.45 -2.25 -4.05
N GLY A 31 -11.69 -2.75 -4.10
CA GLY A 31 -12.00 -4.18 -4.25
C GLY A 31 -11.59 -5.05 -3.05
N LEU A 32 -11.31 -4.44 -1.89
CA LEU A 32 -10.95 -5.17 -0.67
C LEU A 32 -12.13 -5.95 -0.07
N LEU A 33 -13.32 -5.35 -0.11
CA LEU A 33 -14.52 -5.84 0.55
C LEU A 33 -15.54 -6.27 -0.51
N SER A 34 -16.32 -7.32 -0.19
CA SER A 34 -17.44 -7.74 -1.04
C SER A 34 -18.48 -6.63 -1.22
N ASP A 35 -18.70 -5.83 -0.18
CA ASP A 35 -19.62 -4.69 -0.14
C ASP A 35 -18.84 -3.41 0.16
N GLY A 36 -17.84 -3.11 -0.66
CA GLY A 36 -17.04 -1.89 -0.54
C GLY A 36 -17.86 -0.62 -0.78
N VAL A 37 -17.21 0.54 -0.60
CA VAL A 37 -17.90 1.85 -0.69
C VAL A 37 -18.51 2.14 -2.07
N GLY A 38 -18.07 1.46 -3.13
CA GLY A 38 -18.68 1.55 -4.46
C GLY A 38 -20.12 1.01 -4.47
N HIS A 39 -20.43 0.01 -3.64
CA HIS A 39 -21.76 -0.59 -3.52
C HIS A 39 -22.80 0.33 -2.88
N LEU A 40 -22.37 1.44 -2.27
CA LEU A 40 -23.29 2.49 -1.83
C LEU A 40 -23.92 3.26 -3.00
N PHE A 41 -23.35 3.15 -4.20
CA PHE A 41 -23.78 3.88 -5.40
C PHE A 41 -24.31 2.98 -6.52
N THR A 42 -23.87 1.72 -6.59
CA THR A 42 -24.23 0.80 -7.68
C THR A 42 -24.00 -0.67 -7.30
N ASP A 43 -24.84 -1.57 -7.80
CA ASP A 43 -24.65 -3.02 -7.67
C ASP A 43 -23.80 -3.62 -8.81
N GLU A 44 -23.52 -2.83 -9.86
CA GLU A 44 -22.69 -3.29 -10.97
C GLU A 44 -21.21 -3.32 -10.57
N LEU A 45 -20.64 -4.54 -10.50
CA LEU A 45 -19.27 -4.77 -10.01
C LEU A 45 -18.22 -3.88 -10.69
N ALA A 46 -18.25 -3.76 -12.02
CA ALA A 46 -17.28 -2.96 -12.76
C ALA A 46 -17.37 -1.47 -12.40
N VAL A 47 -18.58 -0.94 -12.23
CA VAL A 47 -18.80 0.47 -11.85
C VAL A 47 -18.43 0.70 -10.38
N SER A 48 -18.77 -0.25 -9.50
CA SER A 48 -18.39 -0.20 -8.07
C SER A 48 -16.86 -0.14 -7.92
N VAL A 49 -16.13 -1.06 -8.54
CA VAL A 49 -14.65 -1.09 -8.52
C VAL A 49 -14.06 0.18 -9.14
N LEU A 50 -14.65 0.73 -10.21
CA LEU A 50 -14.21 1.99 -10.80
C LEU A 50 -14.37 3.16 -9.82
N ILE A 51 -15.50 3.27 -9.12
CA ILE A 51 -15.75 4.33 -8.12
C ILE A 51 -14.70 4.25 -7.01
N GLU A 52 -14.47 3.06 -6.46
CA GLU A 52 -13.48 2.85 -5.40
C GLU A 52 -12.07 3.20 -5.87
N THR A 53 -11.72 2.77 -7.08
CA THR A 53 -10.43 3.06 -7.71
C THR A 53 -10.21 4.56 -7.88
N VAL A 54 -11.23 5.29 -8.36
CA VAL A 54 -11.17 6.75 -8.51
C VAL A 54 -11.05 7.43 -7.14
N LEU A 55 -11.82 7.00 -6.15
CA LEU A 55 -11.76 7.54 -4.79
C LEU A 55 -10.36 7.38 -4.18
N ALA A 56 -9.81 6.16 -4.22
CA ALA A 56 -8.47 5.88 -3.70
C ALA A 56 -7.39 6.67 -4.46
N ALA A 57 -7.50 6.80 -5.79
CA ALA A 57 -6.56 7.60 -6.58
C ALA A 57 -6.60 9.09 -6.20
N VAL A 58 -7.78 9.68 -6.04
CA VAL A 58 -7.95 11.07 -5.61
C VAL A 58 -7.36 11.28 -4.21
N LEU A 59 -7.68 10.40 -3.27
CA LEU A 59 -7.12 10.48 -1.92
C LEU A 59 -5.59 10.29 -1.92
N ALA A 60 -5.06 9.42 -2.76
CA ALA A 60 -3.62 9.22 -2.91
C ALA A 60 -2.94 10.51 -3.38
N VAL A 61 -3.52 11.19 -4.37
CA VAL A 61 -3.02 12.49 -4.84
C VAL A 61 -3.04 13.52 -3.70
N VAL A 62 -4.15 13.62 -2.95
CA VAL A 62 -4.25 14.54 -1.80
C VAL A 62 -3.18 14.24 -0.75
N LEU A 63 -2.99 12.96 -0.39
CA LEU A 63 -1.96 12.53 0.55
C LEU A 63 -0.55 12.85 0.02
N VAL A 64 -0.30 12.61 -1.27
CA VAL A 64 0.98 12.93 -1.90
C VAL A 64 1.28 14.43 -1.85
N LEU A 65 0.26 15.26 -2.10
CA LEU A 65 0.40 16.72 -2.11
C LEU A 65 0.51 17.34 -0.71
N THR A 66 -0.08 16.71 0.31
CA THR A 66 -0.07 17.18 1.70
C THR A 66 1.17 16.70 2.47
N HIS A 67 1.68 15.51 2.17
CA HIS A 67 2.82 14.89 2.88
C HIS A 67 4.16 15.05 2.14
N ARG A 68 4.38 16.21 1.50
CA ARG A 68 5.53 16.45 0.60
C ARG A 68 6.89 16.10 1.21
N ARG A 69 7.06 16.34 2.52
CA ARG A 69 8.30 16.03 3.26
C ARG A 69 8.68 14.55 3.10
N TYR A 70 7.74 13.64 3.36
CA TYR A 70 7.99 12.21 3.24
C TYR A 70 8.12 11.79 1.77
N ASN A 71 7.25 12.31 0.90
CA ASN A 71 7.18 11.88 -0.50
C ASN A 71 8.44 12.23 -1.31
N ARG A 72 9.10 13.34 -0.98
CA ARG A 72 10.40 13.69 -1.56
C ARG A 72 11.45 12.61 -1.34
N VAL A 73 11.40 11.90 -0.20
CA VAL A 73 12.31 10.80 0.12
C VAL A 73 11.81 9.50 -0.49
N LEU A 74 10.53 9.16 -0.28
CA LEU A 74 9.93 7.90 -0.73
C LEU A 74 10.05 7.70 -2.26
N PHE A 75 9.90 8.79 -3.01
CA PHE A 75 9.94 8.79 -4.48
C PHE A 75 11.13 9.55 -5.04
N ALA A 76 12.20 9.73 -4.25
CA ALA A 76 13.45 10.27 -4.76
C ALA A 76 13.93 9.47 -5.99
N ARG A 77 14.55 10.16 -6.95
CA ARG A 77 15.08 9.52 -8.15
C ARG A 77 16.17 8.52 -7.74
N SER A 78 15.99 7.27 -8.13
CA SER A 78 16.93 6.17 -7.86
C SER A 78 17.01 5.24 -9.07
N TRP A 79 18.01 4.36 -9.07
CA TRP A 79 18.13 3.33 -10.09
C TRP A 79 16.94 2.35 -10.08
N SER A 80 16.28 2.15 -8.93
CA SER A 80 15.14 1.24 -8.79
C SER A 80 13.91 1.67 -9.60
N LEU A 81 13.87 2.90 -10.12
CA LEU A 81 12.88 3.32 -11.12
C LEU A 81 12.91 2.44 -12.38
N TRP A 82 14.08 1.94 -12.77
CA TRP A 82 14.19 1.05 -13.94
C TRP A 82 13.44 -0.27 -13.75
N LEU A 83 13.16 -0.66 -12.51
CA LEU A 83 12.41 -1.89 -12.24
C LEU A 83 10.94 -1.78 -12.63
N TYR A 84 10.39 -0.57 -12.83
CA TYR A 84 9.03 -0.39 -13.36
C TYR A 84 8.87 -0.88 -14.81
N VAL A 85 9.96 -1.14 -15.53
CA VAL A 85 9.89 -1.81 -16.83
C VAL A 85 9.23 -3.19 -16.69
N LEU A 86 9.51 -3.92 -15.62
CA LEU A 86 8.96 -5.26 -15.38
C LEU A 86 7.42 -5.25 -15.25
N PRO A 87 6.80 -4.52 -14.31
CA PRO A 87 5.34 -4.46 -14.23
C PRO A 87 4.71 -3.83 -15.48
N ALA A 88 5.39 -2.91 -16.18
CA ALA A 88 4.88 -2.38 -17.45
C ALA A 88 4.79 -3.47 -18.53
N VAL A 89 5.82 -4.30 -18.68
CA VAL A 89 5.81 -5.42 -19.62
C VAL A 89 4.75 -6.45 -19.24
N LEU A 90 4.63 -6.78 -17.96
CA LEU A 90 3.60 -7.72 -17.47
C LEU A 90 2.18 -7.18 -17.69
N ALA A 91 1.96 -5.89 -17.48
CA ALA A 91 0.67 -5.25 -17.74
C ALA A 91 0.30 -5.30 -19.24
N ILE A 92 1.29 -5.16 -20.14
CA ILE A 92 1.07 -5.32 -21.59
C ILE A 92 0.79 -6.79 -21.94
N ALA A 93 1.40 -7.74 -21.25
CA ALA A 93 1.18 -9.17 -21.47
C ALA A 93 -0.17 -9.68 -20.93
N LEU A 94 -0.73 -9.00 -19.93
CA LEU A 94 -1.97 -9.35 -19.24
C LEU A 94 -3.16 -9.72 -20.15
N PRO A 95 -3.49 -8.96 -21.22
CA PRO A 95 -4.62 -9.28 -22.09
C PRO A 95 -4.44 -10.58 -22.88
N PHE A 96 -3.21 -11.11 -22.96
CA PHE A 96 -2.86 -12.28 -23.77
C PHE A 96 -2.75 -13.56 -22.95
N HIS A 97 -2.82 -13.49 -21.62
CA HIS A 97 -2.58 -14.64 -20.75
C HIS A 97 -3.76 -15.01 -19.85
N TYR A 98 -4.65 -14.07 -19.52
CA TYR A 98 -5.73 -14.29 -18.54
C TYR A 98 -7.12 -13.97 -19.08
N GLU A 99 -8.10 -14.80 -18.70
CA GLU A 99 -9.52 -14.52 -18.85
C GLU A 99 -10.01 -13.74 -17.62
N LEU A 100 -9.96 -12.41 -17.69
CA LEU A 100 -10.32 -11.54 -16.58
C LEU A 100 -11.84 -11.34 -16.49
N ILE A 101 -12.37 -11.36 -15.25
CA ILE A 101 -13.79 -11.08 -14.96
C ILE A 101 -14.14 -9.61 -15.26
N LEU A 102 -13.19 -8.70 -15.01
CA LEU A 102 -13.33 -7.28 -15.28
C LEU A 102 -12.71 -6.90 -16.63
N PRO A 103 -13.17 -5.81 -17.27
CA PRO A 103 -12.51 -5.26 -18.44
C PRO A 103 -11.01 -5.03 -18.16
N VAL A 104 -10.16 -5.54 -19.05
CA VAL A 104 -8.69 -5.57 -18.87
C VAL A 104 -8.12 -4.22 -18.43
N PHE A 105 -8.56 -3.13 -19.06
CA PHE A 105 -8.10 -1.79 -18.70
C PHE A 105 -8.52 -1.38 -17.28
N LEU A 106 -9.77 -1.66 -16.89
CA LEU A 106 -10.23 -1.41 -15.52
C LEU A 106 -9.41 -2.20 -14.52
N TYR A 107 -9.16 -3.48 -14.79
CA TYR A 107 -8.34 -4.34 -13.93
C TYR A 107 -6.92 -3.78 -13.76
N MET A 108 -6.26 -3.39 -14.85
CA MET A 108 -4.91 -2.81 -14.81
C MET A 108 -4.85 -1.54 -13.95
N VAL A 109 -5.81 -0.63 -14.13
CA VAL A 109 -5.87 0.63 -13.36
C VAL A 109 -6.19 0.34 -11.90
N TRP A 110 -7.21 -0.49 -11.64
CA TRP A 110 -7.61 -0.91 -10.30
C TRP A 110 -6.44 -1.53 -9.53
N MET A 111 -5.75 -2.52 -10.09
CA MET A 111 -4.60 -3.16 -9.44
C MET A 111 -3.46 -2.17 -9.22
N THR A 112 -3.19 -1.30 -10.19
CA THR A 112 -2.14 -0.27 -10.04
C THR A 112 -2.43 0.66 -8.86
N VAL A 113 -3.66 1.18 -8.79
CA VAL A 113 -4.08 2.08 -7.72
C VAL A 113 -4.11 1.34 -6.39
N SER A 114 -4.65 0.12 -6.34
CA SER A 114 -4.75 -0.67 -5.12
C SER A 114 -3.36 -0.99 -4.55
N VAL A 115 -2.42 -1.47 -5.37
CA VAL A 115 -1.05 -1.73 -4.94
C VAL A 115 -0.34 -0.46 -4.48
N PHE A 116 -0.46 0.63 -5.25
CA PHE A 116 0.11 1.91 -4.85
C PHE A 116 -0.46 2.37 -3.51
N TRP A 117 -1.78 2.36 -3.35
CA TRP A 117 -2.50 2.72 -2.14
C TRP A 117 -1.98 1.93 -0.94
N GLN A 118 -1.90 0.61 -1.10
CA GLN A 118 -1.50 -0.31 -0.05
C GLN A 118 -0.04 -0.10 0.40
N ASP A 119 0.89 -0.04 -0.55
CA ASP A 119 2.31 0.14 -0.23
C ASP A 119 2.59 1.55 0.30
N TYR A 120 1.94 2.55 -0.29
CA TYR A 120 2.11 3.96 0.09
C TYR A 120 1.58 4.25 1.49
N LEU A 121 0.40 3.73 1.86
CA LEU A 121 -0.13 3.92 3.21
C LEU A 121 0.73 3.23 4.27
N THR A 122 1.12 1.97 4.02
CA THR A 122 1.80 1.13 5.03
C THR A 122 3.29 1.43 5.12
N PHE A 123 4.02 1.17 4.05
CA PHE A 123 5.48 1.26 4.03
C PHE A 123 5.95 2.68 3.65
N GLY A 124 5.05 3.52 3.12
CA GLY A 124 5.29 4.94 2.92
C GLY A 124 4.99 5.76 4.17
N LEU A 125 3.72 6.12 4.34
CA LEU A 125 3.28 7.11 5.33
C LEU A 125 3.35 6.57 6.77
N LEU A 126 2.67 5.46 7.08
CA LEU A 126 2.64 4.89 8.42
C LEU A 126 4.06 4.63 8.93
N GLN A 127 4.88 3.96 8.13
CA GLN A 127 6.27 3.69 8.48
C GLN A 127 7.10 4.98 8.69
N SER A 128 6.86 6.04 7.91
CA SER A 128 7.53 7.33 8.10
C SER A 128 7.11 8.02 9.41
N TYR A 129 5.81 8.00 9.73
CA TYR A 129 5.30 8.54 10.99
C TYR A 129 5.83 7.77 12.21
N LEU A 130 5.87 6.44 12.14
CA LEU A 130 6.48 5.60 13.18
C LEU A 130 7.96 5.92 13.36
N GLY A 131 8.68 6.15 12.26
CA GLY A 131 10.11 6.49 12.26
C GLY A 131 10.47 7.82 12.90
N GLU A 132 9.51 8.71 13.16
CA GLU A 132 9.78 9.95 13.90
C GLU A 132 9.99 9.72 15.40
N ARG A 133 9.60 8.55 15.92
CA ARG A 133 9.60 8.26 17.37
C ARG A 133 10.17 6.91 17.74
N LEU A 134 10.00 5.90 16.89
CA LEU A 134 10.46 4.56 17.17
C LEU A 134 11.90 4.36 16.65
N PRO A 135 12.72 3.56 17.35
CA PRO A 135 13.96 3.07 16.77
C PRO A 135 13.66 2.18 15.55
N VAL A 136 14.65 1.99 14.69
CA VAL A 136 14.51 1.26 13.41
C VAL A 136 13.82 -0.11 13.57
N TRP A 137 14.20 -0.91 14.57
CA TRP A 137 13.58 -2.21 14.81
C TRP A 137 12.09 -2.07 15.19
N GLY A 138 11.74 -1.04 15.97
CA GLY A 138 10.37 -0.76 16.38
C GLY A 138 9.49 -0.34 15.20
N VAL A 139 10.05 0.44 14.27
CA VAL A 139 9.37 0.82 13.02
C VAL A 139 9.04 -0.42 12.18
N ILE A 140 9.99 -1.33 12.03
CA ILE A 140 9.82 -2.56 11.25
C ILE A 140 8.73 -3.44 11.89
N VAL A 141 8.84 -3.72 13.19
CA VAL A 141 7.88 -4.54 13.93
C VAL A 141 6.48 -3.93 13.88
N ALA A 142 6.35 -2.64 14.21
CA ALA A 142 5.04 -1.99 14.24
C ALA A 142 4.38 -1.94 12.86
N SER A 143 5.14 -1.64 11.80
CA SER A 143 4.59 -1.62 10.43
C SER A 143 4.12 -3.01 10.01
N ALA A 144 4.92 -4.06 10.25
CA ALA A 144 4.58 -5.44 9.90
C ALA A 144 3.34 -5.94 10.68
N VAL A 145 3.27 -5.64 11.98
CA VAL A 145 2.14 -6.05 12.83
C VAL A 145 0.86 -5.31 12.45
N ILE A 146 0.91 -3.99 12.23
CA ILE A 146 -0.28 -3.22 11.82
C ILE A 146 -0.77 -3.70 10.45
N PHE A 147 0.14 -3.92 9.49
CA PHE A 147 -0.17 -4.49 8.18
C PHE A 147 -0.87 -5.85 8.29
N TRP A 148 -0.33 -6.75 9.11
CA TRP A 148 -0.93 -8.05 9.39
C TRP A 148 -2.31 -7.93 10.05
N ILE A 149 -2.47 -7.06 11.06
CA ILE A 149 -3.77 -6.83 11.70
C ILE A 149 -4.79 -6.32 10.69
N GLY A 150 -4.43 -5.39 9.80
CA GLY A 150 -5.32 -4.92 8.73
C GLY A 150 -5.82 -6.07 7.85
N HIS A 151 -4.93 -6.98 7.45
CA HIS A 151 -5.31 -8.16 6.67
C HIS A 151 -6.20 -9.11 7.47
N ALA A 152 -5.85 -9.38 8.73
CA ALA A 152 -6.63 -10.26 9.60
C ALA A 152 -8.02 -9.71 9.93
N LEU A 153 -8.19 -8.38 9.99
CA LEU A 153 -9.47 -7.73 10.28
C LEU A 153 -10.35 -7.58 9.03
N PHE A 154 -9.78 -7.14 7.91
CA PHE A 154 -10.56 -6.82 6.71
C PHE A 154 -10.69 -7.98 5.73
N ILE A 155 -9.83 -8.99 5.82
CA ILE A 155 -9.88 -10.20 4.99
C ILE A 155 -9.71 -11.45 5.89
N PRO A 156 -10.57 -11.63 6.92
CA PRO A 156 -10.39 -12.66 7.93
C PRO A 156 -10.40 -14.07 7.34
N ASP A 157 -11.22 -14.32 6.31
CA ASP A 157 -11.34 -15.62 5.65
C ASP A 157 -10.02 -16.10 5.04
N ARG A 158 -9.09 -15.19 4.75
CA ARG A 158 -7.76 -15.52 4.22
C ARG A 158 -6.66 -15.39 5.27
N PHE A 159 -6.68 -14.35 6.10
CA PHE A 159 -5.52 -13.96 6.91
C PHE A 159 -5.75 -13.93 8.43
N ALA A 160 -6.95 -14.26 8.91
CA ALA A 160 -7.18 -14.42 10.34
C ALA A 160 -6.23 -15.49 10.93
N PRO A 161 -5.93 -15.44 12.25
CA PRO A 161 -5.03 -16.41 12.89
C PRO A 161 -5.47 -17.88 12.74
N THR A 162 -6.75 -18.13 12.49
CA THR A 162 -7.29 -19.46 12.15
C THR A 162 -6.69 -20.02 10.85
N ASN A 163 -6.35 -19.15 9.90
CA ASN A 163 -5.64 -19.45 8.65
C ASN A 163 -4.14 -19.25 8.84
N TRP A 164 -3.53 -20.07 9.69
CA TRP A 164 -2.19 -19.83 10.23
C TRP A 164 -1.10 -19.63 9.15
N LEU A 165 -1.12 -20.40 8.06
CA LEU A 165 -0.07 -20.33 7.03
C LEU A 165 -0.12 -19.01 6.24
N PRO A 166 -1.25 -18.62 5.60
CA PRO A 166 -1.38 -17.29 4.99
C PRO A 166 -1.15 -16.14 5.98
N SER A 167 -1.61 -16.30 7.22
CA SER A 167 -1.44 -15.29 8.28
C SER A 167 0.04 -15.07 8.64
N LEU A 168 0.83 -16.14 8.75
CA LEU A 168 2.29 -16.02 8.93
C LEU A 168 2.98 -15.49 7.67
N ALA A 169 2.52 -15.89 6.47
CA ALA A 169 3.09 -15.42 5.22
C ALA A 169 2.91 -13.90 5.04
N ILE A 170 1.72 -13.35 5.33
CA ILE A 170 1.48 -11.92 5.22
C ILE A 170 2.22 -11.12 6.29
N LEU A 171 2.38 -11.67 7.50
CA LEU A 171 3.23 -11.07 8.53
C LEU A 171 4.70 -11.05 8.10
N ALA A 172 5.21 -12.17 7.59
CA ALA A 172 6.59 -12.27 7.07
C ALA A 172 6.83 -11.32 5.90
N LEU A 173 5.84 -11.18 4.99
CA LEU A 173 5.88 -10.20 3.91
C LEU A 173 5.94 -8.77 4.48
N GLY A 174 5.13 -8.45 5.48
CA GLY A 174 5.17 -7.18 6.18
C GLY A 174 6.56 -6.85 6.75
N PHE A 175 7.21 -7.83 7.38
CA PHE A 175 8.59 -7.69 7.86
C PHE A 175 9.59 -7.46 6.72
N ALA A 176 9.48 -8.22 5.64
CA ALA A 176 10.36 -8.11 4.48
C ALA A 176 10.25 -6.71 3.83
N LEU A 177 9.03 -6.25 3.55
CA LEU A 177 8.79 -4.96 2.91
C LEU A 177 9.17 -3.78 3.82
N ALA A 178 8.84 -3.85 5.12
CA ALA A 178 9.24 -2.81 6.07
C ALA A 178 10.77 -2.71 6.20
N SER A 179 11.47 -3.85 6.24
CA SER A 179 12.93 -3.90 6.27
C SER A 179 13.54 -3.35 4.98
N LEU A 180 12.98 -3.73 3.83
CA LEU A 180 13.40 -3.25 2.52
C LEU A 180 13.25 -1.73 2.41
N ARG A 181 12.14 -1.19 2.92
CA ARG A 181 11.93 0.25 3.03
C ARG A 181 13.03 0.87 3.90
N VAL A 182 13.31 0.36 5.10
CA VAL A 182 14.37 0.94 5.96
C VAL A 182 15.70 1.02 5.22
N TRP A 183 16.06 -0.06 4.52
CA TRP A 183 17.33 -0.16 3.82
C TRP A 183 17.43 0.79 2.61
N LEU A 184 16.38 0.83 1.76
CA LEU A 184 16.40 1.59 0.51
C LEU A 184 15.90 3.04 0.64
N LYS A 185 15.17 3.35 1.72
CA LYS A 185 14.49 4.62 1.98
C LYS A 185 13.42 5.04 0.96
N SER A 186 13.22 4.24 -0.09
CA SER A 186 12.32 4.49 -1.21
C SER A 186 11.28 3.37 -1.35
N LEU A 187 10.16 3.69 -1.99
CA LEU A 187 9.10 2.72 -2.33
C LEU A 187 9.24 2.07 -3.70
N HIS A 188 10.13 2.57 -4.57
CA HIS A 188 10.15 2.12 -5.98
C HIS A 188 10.30 0.61 -6.16
N LEU A 189 11.19 -0.03 -5.38
CA LEU A 189 11.36 -1.48 -5.46
C LEU A 189 10.15 -2.24 -4.92
N ILE A 190 9.57 -1.79 -3.81
CA ILE A 190 8.39 -2.42 -3.20
C ILE A 190 7.22 -2.40 -4.20
N LEU A 191 6.93 -1.22 -4.74
CA LEU A 191 5.88 -1.03 -5.76
C LEU A 191 6.14 -1.87 -7.01
N ALA A 192 7.36 -1.87 -7.53
CA ALA A 192 7.69 -2.64 -8.72
C ALA A 192 7.49 -4.15 -8.49
N LEU A 193 7.95 -4.69 -7.36
CA LEU A 193 7.78 -6.10 -7.02
C LEU A 193 6.30 -6.45 -6.81
N HIS A 194 5.57 -5.63 -6.07
CA HIS A 194 4.18 -5.88 -5.73
C HIS A 194 3.27 -5.81 -6.96
N LEU A 195 3.45 -4.81 -7.83
CA LEU A 195 2.76 -4.73 -9.11
C LEU A 195 3.10 -5.90 -10.02
N SER A 196 4.37 -6.29 -10.08
CA SER A 196 4.80 -7.43 -10.90
C SER A 196 4.16 -8.73 -10.43
N PHE A 197 4.07 -8.93 -9.11
CA PHE A 197 3.36 -10.06 -8.54
C PHE A 197 1.89 -10.08 -8.98
N TYR A 198 1.18 -8.97 -8.84
CA TYR A 198 -0.23 -8.91 -9.26
C TYR A 198 -0.41 -9.16 -10.75
N PHE A 199 0.40 -8.57 -11.63
CA PHE A 199 0.24 -8.79 -13.08
C PHE A 199 0.73 -10.16 -13.57
N ALA A 200 1.59 -10.84 -12.82
CA ALA A 200 2.08 -12.18 -13.16
C ALA A 200 1.23 -13.32 -12.59
N PHE A 201 0.32 -13.04 -11.67
CA PHE A 201 -0.54 -14.03 -11.01
C PHE A 201 -2.01 -13.58 -10.97
N ALA A 202 -2.37 -12.71 -11.92
CA ALA A 202 -3.66 -12.04 -12.05
C ALA A 202 -4.85 -12.98 -12.24
#